data_AF-A0A845YF28-F1
#
_entry.id   AF-A0A845YF28-F1
#
_cell.length_a   1.000
_cell.length_b   1.000
_cell.length_c   1.000
_cell.angle_alpha   90.00
_cell.angle_beta   90.00
_cell.angle_gamma   90.00
#
_symmetry.space_group_name_H-M   'P 1'
#
loop_
_entity.id
_entity.type
_entity.pdbx_description
1 polymer ?
#
loop_
_entity_poly.entity_id
_entity_poly.type
_entity_poly.pdbx_seq_one_letter_code
_entity_poly.pdbx_strand_id
1 'polypeptide(L)'
;MEKNNQPLRLQLDLYRSYIPISYEEMEVGFCTPEFASKIVETFNEHEQLIEDNEALNKAFKLVCLDLLKKSGGDPREVNKLQQLMKQYMEKAKRPEHGSRAIVYLLRERKEQLGISNREFVRFCYSYKLPPKELKDIFSGKEVSDQHLKCISRILGKPLEDLIEIRDGFSHSEMNMLARILGTSNEELN
;
A
#
# COMPACT_ATOMS: atom_id res chain seq x y z
N MET A 1 18.30 -33.66 34.76
CA MET A 1 18.42 -33.51 33.30
C MET A 1 17.04 -33.70 32.69
N GLU A 2 16.30 -32.61 32.53
CA GLU A 2 14.97 -32.65 31.90
C GLU A 2 15.13 -32.89 30.40
N LYS A 3 14.51 -33.96 29.90
CA LYS A 3 14.43 -34.25 28.46
C LYS A 3 13.38 -33.33 27.84
N ASN A 4 13.83 -32.27 27.16
CA ASN A 4 13.00 -31.46 26.27
C ASN A 4 12.59 -32.27 25.03
N ASN A 5 11.63 -33.19 25.19
CA ASN A 5 10.95 -33.85 24.08
C ASN A 5 9.78 -32.95 23.62
N GLN A 6 10.09 -31.87 22.90
CA GLN A 6 9.06 -31.23 22.08
C GLN A 6 8.75 -32.17 20.91
N PRO A 7 7.49 -32.58 20.68
CA PRO A 7 7.17 -33.37 19.50
C PRO A 7 7.47 -32.53 18.25
N LEU A 8 8.24 -33.12 17.33
CA LEU A 8 8.46 -32.55 16.00
C LEU A 8 7.09 -32.22 15.38
N ARG A 9 6.85 -30.93 15.10
CA ARG A 9 5.56 -30.36 14.65
C ARG A 9 5.05 -30.89 13.30
N LEU A 10 5.76 -31.81 12.65
CA LEU A 10 5.42 -32.40 11.36
C LEU A 10 4.94 -33.84 11.59
N GLN A 11 3.73 -34.00 12.13
CA GLN A 11 3.03 -35.29 12.05
C GLN A 11 2.29 -35.34 10.71
N LEU A 12 2.80 -36.16 9.79
CA LEU A 12 2.08 -36.51 8.57
C LEU A 12 0.93 -37.45 8.95
N ASP A 13 -0.28 -37.09 8.53
CA ASP A 13 -1.46 -37.94 8.73
C ASP A 13 -1.44 -39.06 7.69
N LEU A 14 -1.20 -40.30 8.12
CA LEU A 14 -1.11 -41.48 7.25
C LEU A 14 -2.41 -41.76 6.46
N TYR A 15 -3.53 -41.16 6.85
CA TYR A 15 -4.82 -41.31 6.15
C TYR A 15 -5.08 -40.17 5.16
N ARG A 16 -4.18 -39.21 5.04
CA ARG A 16 -4.31 -38.07 4.13
C ARG A 16 -3.39 -38.22 2.93
N SER A 17 -3.92 -37.90 1.75
CA SER A 17 -3.10 -37.81 0.54
C SER A 17 -2.26 -36.53 0.58
N TYR A 18 -1.00 -36.65 0.14
CA TYR A 18 -0.08 -35.53 0.01
C TYR A 18 0.49 -35.48 -1.40
N ILE A 19 0.76 -34.27 -1.88
CA ILE A 19 1.31 -33.98 -3.19
C ILE A 19 2.75 -33.50 -2.98
N PRO A 20 3.73 -34.07 -3.69
CA PRO A 20 5.12 -33.64 -3.61
C PRO A 20 5.30 -32.27 -4.29
N ILE A 21 6.10 -31.41 -3.66
CA ILE A 21 6.55 -30.13 -4.21
C ILE A 21 7.99 -30.34 -4.67
N SER A 22 8.23 -30.08 -5.95
CA SER A 22 9.55 -30.18 -6.56
C SER A 22 10.06 -28.81 -7.01
N TYR A 23 11.34 -28.53 -6.78
CA TYR A 23 12.07 -27.39 -7.31
C TYR A 23 13.35 -27.89 -7.99
N GLU A 24 13.56 -27.54 -9.26
CA GLU A 24 14.72 -27.99 -10.07
C GLU A 24 14.92 -29.52 -10.00
N GLU A 25 13.85 -30.28 -10.23
CA GLU A 25 13.84 -31.76 -10.18
C GLU A 25 14.17 -32.37 -8.81
N MET A 26 14.35 -31.55 -7.77
CA MET A 26 14.53 -32.00 -6.38
C MET A 26 13.22 -31.87 -5.60
N GLU A 27 12.83 -32.94 -4.93
CA GLU A 27 11.69 -32.93 -4.02
C GLU A 27 12.04 -32.16 -2.74
N VAL A 28 11.39 -31.01 -2.56
CA VAL A 28 11.65 -30.08 -1.46
C VAL A 28 10.62 -30.16 -0.33
N GLY A 29 9.52 -30.89 -0.54
CA GLY A 29 8.53 -31.15 0.50
C GLY A 29 7.22 -31.74 -0.02
N PHE A 30 6.23 -31.81 0.87
CA PHE A 30 4.90 -32.31 0.57
C PHE A 30 3.84 -31.35 1.09
N CYS A 31 2.73 -31.22 0.38
CA CYS A 31 1.58 -30.45 0.83
C CYS A 31 0.27 -31.20 0.60
N THR A 32 -0.79 -30.74 1.26
CA THR A 32 -2.12 -31.34 1.06
C THR A 32 -2.70 -30.85 -0.28
N PRO A 33 -3.61 -31.61 -0.92
CA PRO A 33 -4.20 -31.23 -2.19
C PRO A 33 -4.83 -29.83 -2.19
N GLU A 34 -5.47 -29.43 -1.09
CA GLU A 34 -6.10 -28.11 -0.98
C GLU A 34 -5.06 -26.98 -0.95
N PHE A 35 -3.89 -27.25 -0.36
CA PHE A 35 -2.79 -26.29 -0.34
C PHE A 35 -2.07 -26.25 -1.69
N ALA A 36 -1.89 -27.40 -2.35
CA ALA A 36 -1.36 -27.48 -3.70
C ALA A 36 -2.21 -26.69 -4.69
N SER A 37 -3.55 -26.83 -4.64
CA SER A 37 -4.46 -26.06 -5.48
C SER A 37 -4.29 -24.56 -5.26
N LYS A 38 -4.21 -24.10 -4.00
CA LYS A 38 -3.97 -22.67 -3.69
C LYS A 38 -2.63 -22.17 -4.21
N ILE A 39 -1.58 -22.99 -4.11
CA ILE A 39 -0.26 -22.65 -4.67
C ILE A 39 -0.41 -22.41 -6.18
N VAL A 40 -1.01 -23.36 -6.90
CA VAL A 40 -1.21 -23.26 -8.36
C VAL A 40 -2.06 -22.05 -8.73
N GLU A 41 -3.17 -21.82 -8.03
CA GLU A 41 -4.02 -20.64 -8.23
C GLU A 41 -3.22 -19.35 -8.06
N THR A 42 -2.43 -19.25 -7.00
CA THR A 42 -1.60 -18.06 -6.72
C THR A 42 -0.54 -17.83 -7.80
N PHE A 43 0.08 -18.90 -8.32
CA PHE A 43 1.05 -18.79 -9.41
C PHE A 43 0.38 -18.31 -10.71
N ASN A 44 -0.77 -18.88 -11.05
CA ASN A 44 -1.53 -18.47 -12.24
C ASN A 44 -1.99 -17.02 -12.14
N GLU A 45 -2.51 -16.59 -10.98
CA GLU A 45 -2.88 -15.19 -10.72
C GLU A 45 -1.67 -14.27 -10.88
N HIS A 46 -0.50 -14.68 -10.40
CA HIS A 46 0.73 -13.90 -10.52
C HIS A 46 1.18 -13.77 -11.98
N GLU A 47 1.15 -14.85 -12.77
CA GLU A 47 1.44 -14.79 -14.21
C GLU A 47 0.46 -13.88 -14.94
N GLN A 48 -0.83 -14.00 -14.65
CA GLN A 48 -1.86 -13.14 -15.23
C GLN A 48 -1.63 -11.66 -14.89
N LEU A 49 -1.28 -11.36 -13.63
CA LEU A 49 -0.94 -10.00 -13.21
C LEU A 49 0.28 -9.45 -13.95
N ILE A 50 1.28 -10.28 -14.26
CA ILE A 50 2.44 -9.86 -15.07
C ILE A 50 1.97 -9.50 -16.49
N GLU A 51 1.21 -10.37 -17.14
CA GLU A 51 0.70 -10.16 -18.50
C GLU A 51 -0.14 -8.88 -18.61
N ASP A 52 -1.07 -8.68 -17.66
CA ASP A 52 -1.91 -7.49 -17.59
C ASP A 52 -1.07 -6.23 -17.39
N ASN A 53 -0.06 -6.28 -16.52
CA ASN A 53 0.82 -5.14 -16.27
C ASN A 53 1.66 -4.80 -17.52
N GLU A 54 2.13 -5.79 -18.27
CA GLU A 54 2.78 -5.55 -19.56
C GLU A 54 1.84 -4.90 -20.59
N ALA A 55 0.60 -5.40 -20.69
CA ALA A 55 -0.40 -4.86 -21.59
C ALA A 55 -0.74 -3.40 -21.24
N LEU A 56 -0.93 -3.11 -19.96
CA LEU A 56 -1.18 -1.76 -19.44
C LEU A 56 0.02 -0.83 -19.70
N ASN A 57 1.26 -1.29 -19.50
CA ASN A 57 2.44 -0.49 -19.79
C ASN A 57 2.58 -0.17 -21.28
N LYS A 58 2.27 -1.14 -22.16
CA LYS A 58 2.23 -0.92 -23.62
C LYS A 58 1.17 0.10 -23.99
N ALA A 59 -0.05 -0.02 -23.45
CA ALA A 59 -1.14 0.93 -23.67
C ALA A 59 -0.79 2.34 -23.18
N PHE A 60 -0.22 2.44 -21.97
CA PHE A 60 0.21 3.71 -21.39
C PHE A 60 1.26 4.41 -22.26
N LYS A 61 2.26 3.67 -22.75
CA LYS A 61 3.26 4.19 -23.69
C LYS A 61 2.62 4.72 -24.98
N LEU A 62 1.64 4.01 -25.54
CA LEU A 62 0.92 4.46 -26.74
C LEU A 62 0.12 5.74 -26.50
N VAL A 63 -0.54 5.87 -25.34
CA VAL A 63 -1.28 7.09 -24.97
C VAL A 63 -0.32 8.27 -24.81
N CYS A 64 0.81 8.09 -24.12
CA CYS A 64 1.82 9.13 -23.98
C CYS A 64 2.42 9.55 -25.33
N LEU A 65 2.61 8.61 -26.26
CA LEU A 65 3.04 8.90 -27.63
C LEU A 65 1.99 9.71 -28.39
N ASP A 66 0.71 9.37 -28.29
CA ASP A 66 -0.38 10.11 -28.93
C ASP A 66 -0.49 11.54 -28.37
N LEU A 67 -0.35 11.70 -27.05
CA LEU A 67 -0.33 13.01 -26.40
C LEU A 67 0.85 13.87 -26.86
N LEU A 68 2.04 13.29 -27.00
CA LEU A 68 3.22 13.99 -27.52
C LEU A 68 3.03 14.43 -28.97
N LYS A 69 2.44 13.58 -29.81
CA LYS A 69 2.10 13.95 -31.19
C LYS A 69 1.11 15.12 -31.24
N LYS A 70 0.07 15.09 -30.40
CA LYS A 70 -0.95 16.15 -30.31
C LYS A 70 -0.39 17.47 -29.78
N SER A 71 0.61 17.44 -28.90
CA SER A 71 1.26 18.64 -28.39
C SER A 71 2.34 19.21 -29.31
N GLY A 72 2.54 18.63 -30.50
CA GLY A 72 3.55 19.06 -31.47
C GLY A 72 4.98 18.62 -31.13
N GLY A 73 5.14 17.69 -30.20
CA GLY A 73 6.44 17.11 -29.85
C GLY A 73 6.91 16.05 -30.86
N ASP A 74 8.22 15.83 -30.95
CA ASP A 74 8.78 14.78 -31.80
C ASP A 74 8.62 13.40 -31.12
N PRO A 75 7.88 12.45 -31.71
CA PRO A 75 7.72 11.11 -31.17
C PRO A 75 9.02 10.29 -31.11
N ARG A 76 10.13 10.76 -31.70
CA ARG A 76 11.45 10.14 -31.62
C ARG A 76 12.25 10.54 -30.37
N GLU A 77 11.81 11.55 -29.62
CA GLU A 77 12.44 11.96 -28.38
C GLU A 77 12.05 11.03 -27.22
N VAL A 78 12.70 9.85 -27.18
CA VAL A 78 12.50 8.83 -26.14
C VAL A 78 12.66 9.39 -24.73
N ASN A 79 13.57 10.35 -24.53
CA ASN A 79 13.80 11.00 -23.24
C ASN A 79 12.58 11.81 -22.75
N LYS A 80 11.90 12.54 -23.65
CA LYS A 80 10.69 13.30 -23.29
C LYS A 80 9.52 12.36 -23.00
N LEU A 81 9.39 11.28 -23.76
CA LEU A 81 8.39 10.24 -23.49
C LEU A 81 8.61 9.58 -22.12
N GLN A 82 9.84 9.17 -21.81
CA GLN A 82 10.17 8.60 -20.51
C GLN A 82 9.92 9.58 -19.36
N GLN A 83 10.29 10.84 -19.52
CA GLN A 83 10.05 11.87 -18.52
C GLN A 83 8.55 12.09 -18.28
N LEU A 84 7.76 12.13 -19.35
CA LEU A 84 6.30 12.29 -19.28
C LEU A 84 5.64 11.09 -18.60
N MET A 85 6.01 9.87 -19.01
CA MET A 85 5.55 8.64 -18.36
C MET A 85 5.90 8.65 -16.87
N LYS A 86 7.14 9.01 -16.50
CA LYS A 86 7.56 9.11 -15.10
C LYS A 86 6.72 10.13 -14.33
N GLN A 87 6.49 11.33 -14.88
CA GLN A 87 5.67 12.34 -14.22
C GLN A 87 4.23 11.88 -13.98
N TYR A 88 3.63 11.16 -14.93
CA TYR A 88 2.29 10.62 -14.77
C TYR A 88 2.26 9.48 -13.74
N MET A 89 3.26 8.60 -13.74
CA MET A 89 3.39 7.55 -12.73
C MET A 89 3.58 8.13 -11.32
N GLU A 90 4.41 9.16 -11.15
CA GLU A 90 4.59 9.84 -9.86
C GLU A 90 3.30 10.51 -9.37
N LYS A 91 2.47 11.04 -10.28
CA LYS A 91 1.16 11.60 -9.93
C LYS A 91 0.13 10.52 -9.60
N ALA A 92 0.24 9.36 -10.22
CA ALA A 92 -0.65 8.22 -10.02
C ALA A 92 -0.24 7.39 -8.79
N LYS A 93 1.02 7.46 -8.35
CA LYS A 93 1.52 6.71 -7.21
C LYS A 93 0.74 7.11 -5.96
N ARG A 94 0.26 6.10 -5.23
CA ARG A 94 -0.33 6.28 -3.89
C ARG A 94 0.70 6.99 -3.01
N PRO A 95 0.36 8.14 -2.40
CA PRO A 95 1.26 8.77 -1.44
C PRO A 95 1.44 7.83 -0.25
N GLU A 96 2.69 7.49 0.05
CA GLU A 96 3.04 6.59 1.15
C GLU A 96 2.93 7.33 2.50
N HIS A 97 3.38 8.59 2.53
CA HIS A 97 3.45 9.38 3.76
C HIS A 97 2.92 10.82 3.64
N GLY A 98 2.75 11.49 4.78
CA GLY A 98 2.40 12.91 4.86
C GLY A 98 0.90 13.19 4.73
N SER A 99 0.54 14.48 4.75
CA SER A 99 -0.86 14.92 4.62
C SER A 99 -1.54 14.40 3.35
N ARG A 100 -0.79 14.17 2.27
CA ARG A 100 -1.31 13.59 1.02
C ARG A 100 -1.75 12.14 1.18
N ALA A 101 -1.06 11.35 1.99
CA ALA A 101 -1.45 9.97 2.29
C ALA A 101 -2.76 9.94 3.08
N ILE A 102 -2.92 10.85 4.05
CA ILE A 102 -4.17 11.01 4.81
C ILE A 102 -5.34 11.41 3.89
N VAL A 103 -5.12 12.35 2.96
CA VAL A 103 -6.13 12.72 1.95
C VAL A 103 -6.49 11.54 1.06
N TYR A 104 -5.50 10.74 0.65
CA TYR A 104 -5.75 9.53 -0.13
C TYR A 104 -6.66 8.55 0.64
N LEU A 105 -6.38 8.29 1.92
CA LEU A 105 -7.20 7.42 2.76
C LEU A 105 -8.63 7.95 2.92
N LEU A 106 -8.80 9.26 3.07
CA LEU A 106 -10.14 9.87 3.15
C LEU A 106 -10.92 9.72 1.83
N ARG A 107 -10.26 9.77 0.67
CA ARG A 107 -10.90 9.50 -0.63
C ARG A 107 -11.30 8.04 -0.76
N GLU A 108 -10.40 7.12 -0.40
CA GLU A 108 -10.66 5.68 -0.39
C GLU A 108 -11.87 5.37 0.51
N ARG A 109 -11.92 5.97 1.71
CA ARG A 109 -13.05 5.81 2.62
C ARG A 109 -14.36 6.34 2.03
N LYS A 110 -14.33 7.48 1.35
CA LYS A 110 -15.50 8.01 0.64
C LYS A 110 -16.00 7.03 -0.43
N GLU A 111 -15.10 6.47 -1.22
CA GLU A 111 -15.42 5.50 -2.27
C GLU A 111 -16.03 4.22 -1.69
N GLN A 112 -15.46 3.69 -0.61
CA GLN A 112 -16.02 2.55 0.13
C GLN A 112 -17.43 2.82 0.68
N LEU A 113 -17.70 4.06 1.10
CA LEU A 113 -19.03 4.47 1.57
C LEU A 113 -20.02 4.68 0.42
N GLY A 114 -19.54 4.85 -0.82
CA GLY A 114 -20.39 5.07 -2.00
C GLY A 114 -21.18 6.37 -1.98
N ILE A 115 -20.71 7.40 -1.24
CA ILE A 115 -21.45 8.65 -1.03
C ILE A 115 -20.89 9.83 -1.84
N SER A 116 -21.76 10.81 -2.10
CA SER A 116 -21.38 12.05 -2.80
C SER A 116 -20.42 12.91 -1.98
N ASN A 117 -19.76 13.89 -2.62
CA ASN A 117 -18.89 14.84 -1.91
C ASN A 117 -19.63 15.59 -0.79
N ARG A 118 -20.89 15.99 -1.04
CA ARG A 118 -21.69 16.74 -0.07
C ARG A 118 -22.06 15.90 1.15
N GLU A 119 -22.38 14.63 0.93
CA GLU A 119 -22.66 13.67 2.00
C GLU A 119 -21.39 13.33 2.78
N PHE A 120 -20.26 13.17 2.10
CA PHE A 120 -18.98 12.92 2.75
C PHE A 120 -18.57 14.06 3.68
N VAL A 121 -18.75 15.32 3.26
CA VAL A 121 -18.51 16.49 4.13
C VAL A 121 -19.37 16.43 5.39
N ARG A 122 -20.66 16.06 5.27
CA ARG A 122 -21.56 15.91 6.43
C ARG A 122 -21.16 14.74 7.32
N PHE A 123 -20.73 13.64 6.73
CA PHE A 123 -20.21 12.47 7.42
C PHE A 123 -18.96 12.83 8.23
N CYS A 124 -17.96 13.50 7.63
CA CYS A 124 -16.79 13.98 8.37
C CYS A 124 -17.17 14.93 9.51
N TYR A 125 -18.17 15.79 9.27
CA TYR A 125 -18.66 16.72 10.27
C TYR A 125 -19.26 16.01 11.50
N SER A 126 -19.97 14.88 11.34
CA SER A 126 -20.48 14.10 12.48
C SER A 126 -19.37 13.51 13.37
N TYR A 127 -18.15 13.38 12.84
CA TYR A 127 -16.95 12.99 13.58
C TYR A 127 -16.13 14.18 14.10
N LYS A 128 -16.73 15.37 14.14
CA LYS A 128 -16.10 16.62 14.60
C LYS A 128 -14.93 17.09 13.72
N LEU A 129 -14.97 16.80 12.42
CA LEU A 129 -14.06 17.39 11.43
C LEU A 129 -14.80 18.45 10.60
N PRO A 130 -14.66 19.75 10.92
CA PRO A 130 -15.35 20.85 10.23
C PRO A 130 -15.02 20.92 8.73
N PRO A 131 -15.97 21.39 7.88
CA PRO A 131 -15.73 21.51 6.43
C PRO A 131 -14.51 22.38 6.06
N LYS A 132 -14.19 23.39 6.87
CA LYS A 132 -13.01 24.25 6.66
C LYS A 132 -11.72 23.48 6.87
N GLU A 133 -11.62 22.73 7.98
CA GLU A 133 -10.47 21.86 8.28
C GLU A 133 -10.34 20.73 7.26
N LEU A 134 -11.47 20.12 6.87
CA LEU A 134 -11.49 19.11 5.82
C LEU A 134 -10.95 19.68 4.49
N LYS A 135 -11.38 20.88 4.09
CA LYS A 135 -10.85 21.55 2.89
C LYS A 135 -9.35 21.82 3.01
N ASP A 136 -8.92 22.28 4.18
CA ASP A 136 -7.51 22.56 4.48
C ASP A 136 -6.64 21.30 4.35
N ILE A 137 -7.10 20.17 4.89
CA ILE A 137 -6.44 18.87 4.75
C ILE A 137 -6.38 18.46 3.27
N PHE A 138 -7.48 18.54 2.52
CA PHE A 138 -7.52 18.22 1.08
C PHE A 138 -6.66 19.15 0.22
N SER A 139 -6.35 20.36 0.70
CA SER A 139 -5.40 21.28 0.05
C SER A 139 -3.93 20.96 0.34
N GLY A 140 -3.66 19.98 1.21
CA GLY A 140 -2.32 19.55 1.57
C GLY A 140 -1.72 20.34 2.74
N LYS A 141 -2.53 21.03 3.54
CA LYS A 141 -2.05 21.62 4.80
C LYS A 141 -1.68 20.54 5.80
N GLU A 142 -0.89 20.93 6.79
CA GLU A 142 -0.44 20.06 7.87
C GLU A 142 -1.63 19.45 8.65
N VAL A 143 -1.50 18.17 9.00
CA VAL A 143 -2.54 17.42 9.72
C VAL A 143 -2.12 17.26 11.18
N SER A 144 -2.70 18.07 12.06
CA SER A 144 -2.47 17.99 13.50
C SER A 144 -2.97 16.67 14.12
N ASP A 145 -2.47 16.33 15.31
CA ASP A 145 -2.93 15.16 16.07
C ASP A 145 -4.42 15.22 16.42
N GLN A 146 -4.97 16.43 16.59
CA GLN A 146 -6.40 16.62 16.81
C GLN A 146 -7.21 16.24 15.57
N HIS A 147 -6.73 16.58 14.37
CA HIS A 147 -7.33 16.09 13.13
C HIS A 147 -7.22 14.57 13.04
N LEU A 148 -6.07 13.98 13.36
CA LEU A 148 -5.87 12.52 13.32
C LEU A 148 -6.82 11.76 14.25
N LYS A 149 -7.14 12.29 15.45
CA LYS A 149 -8.15 11.70 16.35
C LYS A 149 -9.55 11.64 15.76
N CYS A 150 -9.91 12.60 14.90
CA CYS A 150 -11.19 12.60 14.21
C CYS A 150 -11.14 11.66 12.99
N ILE A 151 -10.02 11.69 12.26
CA ILE A 151 -9.78 10.89 11.07
C ILE A 151 -9.67 9.39 11.41
N SER A 152 -9.11 9.01 12.55
CA SER A 152 -9.03 7.62 13.01
C SER A 152 -10.41 6.97 13.10
N ARG A 153 -11.39 7.72 13.64
CA ARG A 153 -12.79 7.28 13.74
C ARG A 153 -13.49 7.22 12.37
N ILE A 154 -13.18 8.16 11.48
CA ILE A 154 -13.71 8.20 10.11
C ILE A 154 -13.22 7.00 9.29
N LEU A 155 -11.93 6.67 9.40
CA LEU A 155 -11.26 5.62 8.66
C LEU A 155 -11.39 4.24 9.32
N GLY A 156 -11.73 4.18 10.62
CA GLY A 156 -11.75 2.92 11.38
C GLY A 156 -10.35 2.35 11.60
N LYS A 157 -9.33 3.20 11.66
CA LYS A 157 -7.92 2.82 11.90
C LYS A 157 -7.47 3.29 13.28
N PRO A 158 -6.53 2.60 13.95
CA PRO A 158 -5.95 3.10 15.18
C PRO A 158 -5.21 4.43 14.92
N LEU A 159 -5.07 5.24 15.97
CA LEU A 159 -4.48 6.58 15.84
C LEU A 159 -2.99 6.48 15.50
N GLU A 160 -2.33 5.49 16.08
CA GLU A 160 -0.91 5.19 15.95
C GLU A 160 -0.55 4.93 14.49
N ASP A 161 -1.30 4.09 13.77
CA ASP A 161 -1.11 3.87 12.33
C ASP A 161 -1.18 5.17 11.53
N LEU A 162 -2.09 6.08 11.89
CA LEU A 162 -2.24 7.34 11.16
C LEU A 162 -1.11 8.33 11.47
N ILE A 163 -0.53 8.27 12.66
CA ILE A 163 0.68 9.03 13.02
C ILE A 163 1.85 8.53 12.18
N GLU A 164 2.06 7.21 12.11
CA GLU A 164 3.12 6.62 11.30
C GLU A 164 2.96 6.95 9.81
N ILE A 165 1.73 6.91 9.28
CA ILE A 165 1.42 7.29 7.90
C ILE A 165 1.67 8.78 7.67
N ARG A 166 1.32 9.66 8.62
CA ARG A 166 1.58 11.10 8.48
C ARG A 166 3.07 11.40 8.53
N ASP A 167 3.79 10.86 9.51
CA ASP A 167 5.15 11.26 9.84
C ASP A 167 6.20 10.51 8.99
N GLY A 168 5.84 9.35 8.44
CA GLY A 168 6.69 8.58 7.55
C GLY A 168 7.80 7.80 8.24
N PHE A 169 7.70 7.64 9.55
CA PHE A 169 8.59 6.81 10.34
C PHE A 169 7.76 5.92 11.25
N SER A 170 8.07 4.62 11.26
CA SER A 170 7.63 3.73 12.33
C SER A 170 8.33 4.13 13.64
N HIS A 171 7.71 3.83 14.79
CA HIS A 171 8.35 4.04 16.10
C HIS A 171 9.73 3.35 16.19
N SER A 172 9.91 2.21 15.50
CA SER A 172 11.20 1.53 15.39
C SER A 172 12.27 2.33 14.65
N GLU A 173 11.90 3.04 13.58
CA GLU A 173 12.83 3.85 12.79
C GLU A 173 13.21 5.14 13.51
N MET A 174 12.25 5.78 14.21
CA MET A 174 12.57 6.90 15.09
C MET A 174 13.54 6.51 16.20
N ASN A 175 13.34 5.34 16.84
CA ASN A 175 14.26 4.83 17.86
C ASN A 175 15.64 4.51 17.30
N MET A 176 15.72 4.02 16.05
CA MET A 176 16.99 3.78 15.38
C MET A 176 17.70 5.10 15.06
N LEU A 177 16.97 6.11 14.58
CA LEU A 177 17.50 7.45 14.30
C LEU A 177 17.95 8.17 15.57
N ALA A 178 17.17 8.15 16.64
CA ALA A 178 17.52 8.70 17.96
C ALA A 178 18.81 8.05 18.50
N ARG A 179 18.94 6.73 18.34
CA ARG A 179 20.15 5.98 18.75
C ARG A 179 21.38 6.29 17.89
N ILE A 180 21.21 6.57 16.59
CA ILE A 180 22.30 7.00 15.70
C ILE A 180 22.70 8.46 15.97
N LEU A 181 21.74 9.32 16.28
CA LEU A 181 21.94 10.75 16.51
C LEU A 181 22.35 11.08 17.96
N GLY A 182 22.36 10.09 18.85
CA GLY A 182 22.78 10.26 20.26
C GLY A 182 21.82 11.10 21.10
N THR A 183 20.58 11.27 20.66
CA THR A 183 19.53 12.04 21.35
C THR A 183 18.51 11.07 21.94
N SER A 184 18.08 11.29 23.19
CA SER A 184 16.97 10.54 23.77
C SER A 184 15.64 11.11 23.28
N ASN A 185 14.61 10.28 23.15
CA ASN A 185 13.27 10.68 22.69
C ASN A 185 12.60 11.80 23.52
N GLU A 186 13.18 12.15 24.67
CA GLU A 186 12.71 13.23 25.53
C GLU A 186 13.12 14.63 25.01
N GLU A 187 14.12 14.72 24.12
CA GLU A 187 14.64 15.99 23.60
C GLU A 187 14.06 16.41 22.23
N LEU A 188 13.20 15.59 21.63
CA LEU A 188 12.64 15.80 20.28
C LEU A 188 11.15 16.19 20.25
N ASN A 189 10.55 16.54 21.39
CA ASN A 189 9.19 17.06 21.49
C ASN A 189 9.13 18.60 21.50
#